data_AF-A0A6A5GFZ8-F1
#
_entry.id   AF-A0A6A5GFZ8-F1
#
_cell.length_a   1.000
_cell.length_b   1.000
_cell.length_c   1.000
_cell.angle_alpha   90.00
_cell.angle_beta   90.00
_cell.angle_gamma   90.00
#
_symmetry.space_group_name_H-M   'P 1'
#
loop_
_entity.id
_entity.type
_entity.pdbx_description
1 polymer ?
#
loop_
_entity_poly.entity_id
_entity_poly.type
_entity_poly.pdbx_seq_one_letter_code
_entity_poly.pdbx_strand_id
1 'polypeptide(L)'
;MLALFSVLLSLLVPATQAIISGDFNCTAYNGTSFVWTPSAVACQNVLSDRYCEAAYPTRSYPNYPTENGNEERPLLCYTLGTATPSPVNNDAKSAAITHCPKTCGLCCQTTAYSCKNLQFPRINCATVTRAMCQSVTWRQILADDCPAVCGFCDLNGCIDAVVGCDNDISICNAIGMQEFVNKNCRRTCNRCSIPTPNPCSGR
;
A
#
# COMPACT_ATOMS: atom_id res chain seq x y z
N MET A 1 46.84 -27.26 -18.70
CA MET A 1 46.42 -25.99 -19.35
C MET A 1 44.90 -25.91 -19.64
N LEU A 2 44.10 -26.98 -19.46
CA LEU A 2 42.64 -26.91 -19.55
C LEU A 2 41.92 -26.63 -18.21
N ALA A 3 42.49 -27.03 -17.06
CA ALA A 3 41.82 -26.85 -15.76
C ALA A 3 41.80 -25.39 -15.25
N LEU A 4 42.78 -24.56 -15.68
CA LEU A 4 42.84 -23.14 -15.32
C LEU A 4 41.83 -22.28 -16.09
N PHE A 5 41.39 -22.72 -17.27
CA PHE A 5 40.38 -22.01 -18.07
C PHE A 5 38.95 -22.24 -17.54
N SER A 6 38.69 -23.36 -16.88
CA SER A 6 37.37 -23.68 -16.33
C SER A 6 37.04 -22.95 -15.02
N VAL A 7 38.04 -22.54 -14.24
CA VAL A 7 37.85 -21.79 -12.98
C VAL A 7 37.66 -20.28 -13.24
N LEU A 8 38.18 -19.75 -14.34
CA LEU A 8 38.01 -18.33 -14.69
C LEU A 8 36.62 -18.00 -15.25
N LEU A 9 35.91 -18.97 -15.84
CA LEU A 9 34.58 -18.76 -16.43
C LEU A 9 33.44 -18.73 -15.40
N SER A 10 33.65 -19.24 -14.18
CA SER A 10 32.66 -19.21 -13.09
C SER A 10 32.55 -17.88 -12.35
N LEU A 11 33.42 -16.90 -12.67
CA LEU A 11 33.42 -15.57 -12.04
C LEU A 11 32.70 -14.49 -12.87
N LEU A 12 32.15 -14.84 -14.04
CA LEU A 12 31.27 -13.97 -14.83
C LEU A 12 29.79 -14.34 -14.63
N VAL A 13 29.36 -14.57 -13.39
CA VAL A 13 27.92 -14.47 -13.10
C VAL A 13 27.60 -12.98 -13.13
N PRO A 14 26.80 -12.46 -14.09
CA PRO A 14 26.34 -11.09 -13.99
C PRO A 14 25.57 -11.00 -12.67
N ALA A 15 26.06 -10.17 -11.75
CA ALA A 15 25.25 -9.70 -10.65
C ALA A 15 24.07 -8.96 -11.28
N THR A 16 22.94 -9.64 -11.43
CA THR A 16 21.68 -9.02 -11.84
C THR A 16 21.30 -8.10 -10.70
N GLN A 17 21.73 -6.84 -10.79
CA GLN A 17 21.26 -5.81 -9.86
C GLN A 17 19.74 -5.74 -10.03
N ALA A 18 19.00 -5.86 -8.94
CA ALA A 18 17.56 -5.71 -8.97
C ALA A 18 17.22 -4.33 -9.53
N ILE A 19 16.61 -4.31 -10.70
CA ILE A 19 16.12 -3.12 -11.39
C ILE A 19 14.66 -3.44 -11.68
N ILE A 20 13.75 -2.60 -11.18
CA ILE A 20 12.32 -2.74 -11.46
C ILE A 20 12.11 -2.82 -12.97
N SER A 21 11.48 -3.91 -13.43
CA SER A 21 11.29 -4.21 -14.84
C SER A 21 9.86 -4.68 -15.13
N GLY A 22 9.40 -4.49 -16.37
CA GLY A 22 8.08 -4.93 -16.85
C GLY A 22 6.92 -4.03 -16.44
N ASP A 23 6.63 -3.93 -15.14
CA ASP A 23 5.52 -3.12 -14.62
C ASP A 23 5.99 -2.06 -13.61
N PHE A 24 5.94 -0.79 -14.03
CA PHE A 24 6.36 0.37 -13.23
C PHE A 24 5.25 0.99 -12.38
N ASN A 25 4.07 0.38 -12.32
CA ASN A 25 3.00 0.90 -11.47
C ASN A 25 3.41 0.92 -10.00
N CYS A 26 3.07 2.00 -9.28
CA CYS A 26 3.50 2.27 -7.90
C CYS A 26 5.01 2.57 -7.73
N THR A 27 5.67 3.09 -8.77
CA THR A 27 7.08 3.50 -8.69
C THR A 27 7.27 4.97 -9.03
N ALA A 28 8.37 5.54 -8.55
CA ALA A 28 8.82 6.88 -8.89
C ALA A 28 10.30 6.83 -9.28
N TYR A 29 10.70 7.71 -10.21
CA TYR A 29 12.10 7.85 -10.57
C TYR A 29 12.79 8.82 -9.59
N ASN A 30 13.81 8.34 -8.87
CA ASN A 30 14.51 9.14 -7.85
C ASN A 30 15.73 9.92 -8.41
N GLY A 31 15.96 9.88 -9.72
CA GLY A 31 17.13 10.47 -10.37
C GLY A 31 18.15 9.43 -10.86
N THR A 32 18.22 8.26 -10.23
CA THR A 32 19.15 7.17 -10.60
C THR A 32 18.45 5.89 -11.04
N SER A 33 17.33 5.55 -10.41
CA SER A 33 16.57 4.33 -10.68
C SER A 33 15.09 4.50 -10.32
N PHE A 34 14.26 3.58 -10.78
CA PHE A 34 12.89 3.47 -10.29
C PHE A 34 12.91 2.84 -8.90
N VAL A 35 12.19 3.48 -7.98
CA VAL A 35 11.99 2.99 -6.61
C VAL A 35 10.51 2.89 -6.31
N TRP A 36 10.15 1.97 -5.41
CA TRP A 36 8.78 1.81 -4.93
C TRP A 36 8.35 3.01 -4.11
N THR A 37 7.18 3.57 -4.43
CA THR A 37 6.60 4.65 -3.62
C THR A 37 6.19 4.11 -2.25
N PRO A 38 6.10 4.96 -1.22
CA PRO A 38 5.55 4.56 0.08
C PRO A 38 4.17 3.89 -0.02
N SER A 39 3.34 4.38 -0.97
CA SER A 39 2.02 3.82 -1.26
C SER A 39 2.05 2.42 -1.90
N ALA A 40 3.17 1.95 -2.44
CA ALA A 40 3.29 0.61 -3.05
C ALA A 40 3.15 -0.51 -2.02
N VAL A 41 3.56 -0.25 -0.78
CA VAL A 41 3.61 -1.22 0.35
C VAL A 41 2.83 -0.74 1.57
N ALA A 42 2.00 0.30 1.40
CA ALA A 42 1.26 0.93 2.48
C ALA A 42 0.09 0.09 3.02
N CYS A 43 -0.42 -0.87 2.25
CA CYS A 43 -1.50 -1.76 2.67
C CYS A 43 -0.97 -3.07 3.28
N GLN A 44 -1.88 -3.93 3.74
CA GLN A 44 -1.58 -5.33 4.06
C GLN A 44 -2.09 -6.24 2.95
N ASN A 45 -1.57 -7.47 2.90
CA ASN A 45 -2.17 -8.50 2.07
C ASN A 45 -3.55 -8.90 2.65
N VAL A 46 -4.46 -9.31 1.77
CA VAL A 46 -5.75 -9.89 2.18
C VAL A 46 -5.55 -11.34 2.60
N LEU A 47 -4.68 -12.06 1.89
CA LEU A 47 -4.19 -13.38 2.31
C LEU A 47 -2.98 -13.24 3.25
N SER A 48 -2.62 -14.32 3.93
CA SER A 48 -1.44 -14.30 4.81
C SER A 48 -0.16 -14.03 4.03
N ASP A 49 0.77 -13.30 4.64
CA ASP A 49 2.07 -12.98 4.01
C ASP A 49 2.76 -14.26 3.50
N ARG A 50 2.73 -15.36 4.28
CA ARG A 50 3.28 -16.67 3.88
C ARG A 50 2.63 -17.29 2.65
N TYR A 51 1.31 -17.16 2.53
CA TYR A 51 0.62 -17.66 1.33
C TYR A 51 1.02 -16.82 0.11
N CYS A 52 1.04 -15.49 0.26
CA CYS A 52 1.44 -14.59 -0.80
C CYS A 52 2.90 -14.83 -1.24
N GLU A 53 3.80 -15.12 -0.31
CA GLU A 53 5.18 -15.49 -0.62
C GLU A 53 5.27 -16.79 -1.44
N ALA A 54 4.45 -17.79 -1.11
CA ALA A 54 4.41 -19.05 -1.85
C ALA A 54 3.77 -18.88 -3.24
N ALA A 55 2.72 -18.07 -3.34
CA ALA A 55 2.01 -17.81 -4.59
C ALA A 55 2.79 -16.91 -5.56
N TYR A 56 3.59 -15.98 -5.03
CA TYR A 56 4.36 -15.00 -5.79
C TYR A 56 5.86 -15.09 -5.47
N PRO A 57 6.53 -16.19 -5.85
CA PRO A 57 7.93 -16.38 -5.55
C PRO A 57 8.81 -15.34 -6.25
N THR A 58 9.80 -14.82 -5.52
CA THR A 58 10.84 -13.97 -6.11
C THR A 58 11.83 -14.82 -6.92
N ARG A 59 12.34 -14.27 -8.02
CA ARG A 59 13.37 -14.93 -8.86
C ARG A 59 14.79 -14.63 -8.42
N SER A 60 14.95 -13.52 -7.69
CA SER A 60 16.23 -13.02 -7.21
C SER A 60 16.12 -12.82 -5.70
N TYR A 61 17.09 -13.39 -4.97
CA TYR A 61 17.19 -13.30 -3.52
C TYR A 61 17.83 -11.97 -3.08
N PRO A 62 17.41 -11.40 -1.94
CA PRO A 62 16.04 -11.30 -1.46
C PRO A 62 15.50 -9.96 -1.95
N ASN A 63 14.23 -9.80 -2.20
CA ASN A 63 13.40 -8.97 -1.33
C ASN A 63 12.12 -8.72 -2.14
N TYR A 64 10.98 -8.78 -1.47
CA TYR A 64 9.76 -8.20 -2.01
C TYR A 64 9.91 -6.68 -2.10
N PRO A 65 9.10 -5.98 -2.92
CA PRO A 65 9.05 -4.53 -2.94
C PRO A 65 9.06 -3.94 -1.52
N THR A 66 10.01 -3.05 -1.25
CA THR A 66 10.06 -2.28 0.00
C THR A 66 9.99 -0.79 -0.28
N GLU A 67 9.55 0.00 0.70
CA GLU A 67 9.47 1.46 0.54
C GLU A 67 10.85 2.05 0.19
N ASN A 68 10.91 2.85 -0.88
CA ASN A 68 12.15 3.42 -1.45
C ASN A 68 13.18 2.38 -1.94
N GLY A 69 12.83 1.09 -1.91
CA GLY A 69 13.63 0.03 -2.49
C GLY A 69 13.47 -0.05 -4.01
N ASN A 70 14.39 -0.76 -4.64
CA ASN A 70 14.44 -0.98 -6.09
C ASN A 70 14.29 -2.47 -6.46
N GLU A 71 13.70 -3.25 -5.55
CA GLU A 71 13.53 -4.69 -5.72
C GLU A 71 12.62 -5.00 -6.91
N GLU A 72 12.94 -6.07 -7.63
CA GLU A 72 12.08 -6.51 -8.73
C GLU A 72 10.77 -7.10 -8.17
N ARG A 73 9.64 -6.65 -8.72
CA ARG A 73 8.33 -7.22 -8.42
C ARG A 73 8.29 -8.70 -8.84
N PRO A 74 7.74 -9.61 -8.01
CA PRO A 74 7.56 -11.00 -8.43
C PRO A 74 6.83 -11.09 -9.77
N LEU A 75 7.36 -11.89 -10.70
CA LEU A 75 6.88 -11.89 -12.09
C LEU A 75 5.37 -12.16 -12.21
N LEU A 76 4.88 -13.11 -11.42
CA LEU A 76 3.48 -13.53 -11.42
C LEU A 76 2.52 -12.46 -10.89
N CYS A 77 3.03 -11.39 -10.27
CA CYS A 77 2.19 -10.28 -9.80
C CYS A 77 1.58 -9.45 -10.93
N TYR A 78 2.09 -9.55 -12.16
CA TYR A 78 1.60 -8.74 -13.28
C TYR A 78 1.51 -9.50 -14.61
N THR A 79 1.98 -10.75 -14.70
CA THR A 79 1.97 -11.52 -15.93
C THR A 79 1.77 -13.01 -15.67
N LEU A 80 1.43 -13.75 -16.73
CA LEU A 80 1.43 -15.23 -16.76
C LEU A 80 2.67 -15.78 -17.50
N GLY A 81 3.57 -14.90 -17.93
CA GLY A 81 4.81 -15.28 -18.59
C GLY A 81 5.83 -15.92 -17.65
N THR A 82 6.81 -16.58 -18.24
CA THR A 82 7.87 -17.31 -17.50
C THR A 82 9.22 -16.62 -17.53
N ALA A 83 9.35 -15.46 -18.17
CA ALA A 83 10.58 -14.66 -18.26
C ALA A 83 10.29 -13.15 -18.24
N THR A 84 11.30 -12.34 -17.92
CA THR A 84 11.27 -10.88 -18.01
C THR A 84 12.03 -10.38 -19.25
N PRO A 85 11.56 -9.34 -19.96
CA PRO A 85 10.26 -8.68 -19.79
C PRO A 85 9.11 -9.53 -20.36
N SER A 86 7.94 -9.43 -19.74
CA SER A 86 6.71 -10.07 -20.21
C SER A 86 5.56 -9.06 -20.20
N PRO A 87 4.63 -9.14 -21.16
CA PRO A 87 3.47 -8.24 -21.19
C PRO A 87 2.63 -8.37 -19.91
N VAL A 88 2.06 -7.24 -19.49
CA VAL A 88 1.10 -7.20 -18.38
C VAL A 88 -0.15 -7.98 -18.76
N ASN A 89 -0.51 -8.95 -17.94
CA ASN A 89 -1.80 -9.65 -17.99
C ASN A 89 -2.71 -9.05 -16.92
N ASN A 90 -3.85 -8.51 -17.33
CA ASN A 90 -4.75 -7.81 -16.42
C ASN A 90 -5.36 -8.74 -15.37
N ASP A 91 -5.66 -9.99 -15.70
CA ASP A 91 -6.24 -10.94 -14.73
C ASP A 91 -5.25 -11.30 -13.63
N ALA A 92 -4.01 -11.61 -14.00
CA ALA A 92 -2.92 -11.87 -13.06
C ALA A 92 -2.69 -10.66 -12.14
N LYS A 93 -2.67 -9.46 -12.72
CA LYS A 93 -2.48 -8.22 -11.98
C LYS A 93 -3.65 -7.91 -11.05
N SER A 94 -4.88 -8.08 -11.51
CA SER A 94 -6.08 -7.91 -10.68
C SER A 94 -6.09 -8.90 -9.51
N ALA A 95 -5.75 -10.17 -9.73
CA ALA A 95 -5.62 -11.15 -8.65
C ALA A 95 -4.55 -10.75 -7.62
N ALA A 96 -3.41 -10.22 -8.07
CA ALA A 96 -2.37 -9.71 -7.19
C ALA A 96 -2.84 -8.50 -6.37
N ILE A 97 -3.52 -7.53 -6.99
CA ILE A 97 -4.10 -6.35 -6.30
C ILE A 97 -5.13 -6.78 -5.25
N THR A 98 -5.99 -7.75 -5.58
CA THR A 98 -7.08 -8.18 -4.69
C THR A 98 -6.57 -9.00 -3.50
N HIS A 99 -5.58 -9.86 -3.69
CA HIS A 99 -5.21 -10.86 -2.67
C HIS A 99 -3.88 -10.58 -1.98
N CYS A 100 -2.87 -10.15 -2.73
CA CYS A 100 -1.50 -9.99 -2.24
C CYS A 100 -0.87 -8.64 -2.64
N PRO A 101 -1.58 -7.50 -2.45
CA PRO A 101 -1.12 -6.21 -2.94
C PRO A 101 0.18 -5.74 -2.29
N LYS A 102 0.44 -6.05 -1.01
CA LYS A 102 1.67 -5.66 -0.33
C LYS A 102 2.87 -6.45 -0.84
N THR A 103 2.75 -7.78 -0.93
CA THR A 103 3.81 -8.66 -1.47
C THR A 103 4.16 -8.29 -2.91
N CYS A 104 3.16 -7.87 -3.69
CA CYS A 104 3.37 -7.46 -5.07
C CYS A 104 3.72 -5.97 -5.23
N GLY A 105 3.81 -5.16 -4.17
CA GLY A 105 4.07 -3.72 -4.31
C GLY A 105 2.99 -2.98 -5.12
N LEU A 106 1.73 -3.41 -5.00
CA LEU A 106 0.56 -2.94 -5.74
C LEU A 106 -0.48 -2.26 -4.84
N CYS A 107 -0.12 -1.93 -3.58
CA CYS A 107 -1.05 -1.26 -2.67
C CYS A 107 -1.60 0.04 -3.25
N CYS A 108 -0.83 0.80 -4.04
CA CYS A 108 -1.28 2.04 -4.66
C CYS A 108 -2.43 1.85 -5.68
N GLN A 109 -2.66 0.62 -6.13
CA GLN A 109 -3.75 0.27 -7.05
C GLN A 109 -4.97 -0.35 -6.35
N THR A 110 -4.90 -0.57 -5.04
CA THR A 110 -6.07 -0.99 -4.26
C THR A 110 -7.04 0.19 -4.12
N THR A 111 -8.34 -0.11 -3.97
CA THR A 111 -9.41 0.90 -3.85
C THR A 111 -9.18 1.89 -2.72
N ALA A 112 -8.52 1.47 -1.64
CA ALA A 112 -8.17 2.30 -0.51
C ALA A 112 -7.12 3.38 -0.85
N TYR A 113 -6.27 3.17 -1.86
CA TYR A 113 -5.13 4.05 -2.18
C TYR A 113 -5.17 4.64 -3.60
N SER A 114 -6.08 4.20 -4.48
CA SER A 114 -6.07 4.53 -5.91
C SER A 114 -6.69 5.88 -6.29
N CYS A 115 -7.09 6.71 -5.32
CA CYS A 115 -7.61 8.05 -5.57
C CYS A 115 -6.49 9.10 -5.64
N LYS A 116 -6.87 10.35 -5.94
CA LYS A 116 -5.95 11.50 -5.89
C LYS A 116 -6.11 12.25 -4.57
N ASN A 117 -4.99 12.73 -4.03
CA ASN A 117 -5.02 13.72 -2.97
C ASN A 117 -5.60 15.04 -3.50
N LEU A 118 -6.04 15.91 -2.59
CA LEU A 118 -6.51 17.24 -2.94
C LEU A 118 -5.37 18.03 -3.62
N GLN A 119 -5.72 18.91 -4.56
CA GLN A 119 -4.72 19.72 -5.27
C GLN A 119 -4.05 20.76 -4.34
N PHE A 120 -4.81 21.28 -3.37
CA PHE A 120 -4.35 22.28 -2.40
C PHE A 120 -4.71 21.84 -0.97
N PRO A 121 -4.03 20.79 -0.46
CA PRO A 121 -4.29 20.28 0.88
C PRO A 121 -3.80 21.28 1.94
N ARG A 122 -4.41 21.25 3.13
CA ARG A 122 -3.97 22.05 4.28
C ARG A 122 -2.59 21.62 4.78
N ILE A 123 -2.20 20.37 4.47
CA ILE A 123 -0.93 19.75 4.84
C ILE A 123 -0.26 19.22 3.58
N ASN A 124 1.08 19.31 3.51
CA ASN A 124 1.81 18.66 2.43
C ASN A 124 1.69 17.12 2.54
N CYS A 125 0.94 16.49 1.63
CA CYS A 125 0.75 15.05 1.63
C CYS A 125 2.05 14.24 1.51
N ALA A 126 3.13 14.84 0.97
CA ALA A 126 4.44 14.19 0.87
C ALA A 126 5.15 14.04 2.24
N THR A 127 4.77 14.81 3.25
CA THR A 127 5.37 14.75 4.60
C THR A 127 4.55 13.89 5.57
N VAL A 128 3.42 13.36 5.12
CA VAL A 128 2.51 12.57 5.97
C VAL A 128 3.13 11.22 6.26
N THR A 129 3.31 10.91 7.54
CA THR A 129 3.82 9.61 7.97
C THR A 129 2.67 8.64 8.27
N ARG A 130 2.96 7.34 8.26
CA ARG A 130 1.98 6.31 8.58
C ARG A 130 1.42 6.42 10.00
N ALA A 131 2.22 6.93 10.94
CA ALA A 131 1.78 7.22 12.31
C ALA A 131 0.72 8.34 12.33
N MET A 132 0.84 9.35 11.45
CA MET A 132 -0.17 10.41 11.33
C MET A 132 -1.50 9.84 10.83
N CYS A 133 -1.48 8.87 9.90
CA CYS A 133 -2.70 8.21 9.43
C CYS A 133 -3.44 7.44 10.55
N GLN A 134 -2.75 7.05 11.62
CA GLN A 134 -3.33 6.36 12.78
C GLN A 134 -3.71 7.31 13.92
N SER A 135 -3.32 8.59 13.82
CA SER A 135 -3.57 9.59 14.87
C SER A 135 -5.00 10.11 14.83
N VAL A 136 -5.68 10.07 15.97
CA VAL A 136 -7.06 10.59 16.15
C VAL A 136 -7.18 12.06 15.74
N THR A 137 -6.11 12.83 15.93
CA THR A 137 -6.07 14.27 15.61
C THR A 137 -6.00 14.51 14.09
N TRP A 138 -5.26 13.68 13.36
CA TRP A 138 -4.96 13.92 11.94
C TRP A 138 -5.86 13.15 10.99
N ARG A 139 -6.45 12.04 11.42
CA ARG A 139 -7.15 11.09 10.54
C ARG A 139 -8.21 11.76 9.67
N GLN A 140 -9.05 12.62 10.26
CA GLN A 140 -10.10 13.32 9.50
C GLN A 140 -9.51 14.29 8.48
N ILE A 141 -8.53 15.10 8.89
CA ILE A 141 -7.87 16.06 7.99
C ILE A 141 -7.20 15.32 6.83
N LEU A 142 -6.56 14.18 7.11
CA LEU A 142 -5.89 13.37 6.10
C LEU A 142 -6.87 12.61 5.20
N ALA A 143 -8.08 12.28 5.67
CA ALA A 143 -9.13 11.71 4.82
C ALA A 143 -9.67 12.72 3.81
N ASP A 144 -9.77 13.99 4.19
CA ASP A 144 -10.22 15.05 3.29
C ASP A 144 -9.11 15.50 2.32
N ASP A 145 -7.88 15.62 2.82
CA ASP A 145 -6.79 16.29 2.09
C ASP A 145 -5.84 15.30 1.39
N CYS A 146 -5.50 14.20 2.05
CA CYS A 146 -4.48 13.24 1.62
C CYS A 146 -4.95 11.76 1.64
N PRO A 147 -6.16 11.43 1.11
CA PRO A 147 -6.74 10.11 1.26
C PRO A 147 -5.88 9.00 0.65
N ALA A 148 -5.16 9.27 -0.44
CA ALA A 148 -4.33 8.29 -1.12
C ALA A 148 -3.06 7.90 -0.34
N VAL A 149 -2.61 8.74 0.60
CA VAL A 149 -1.44 8.42 1.44
C VAL A 149 -1.83 7.46 2.56
N CYS A 150 -3.02 7.65 3.13
CA CYS A 150 -3.46 6.93 4.31
C CYS A 150 -4.39 5.74 4.03
N GLY A 151 -4.78 5.52 2.78
CA GLY A 151 -5.67 4.42 2.44
C GLY A 151 -7.15 4.76 2.69
N PHE A 152 -7.58 6.00 2.47
CA PHE A 152 -8.93 6.48 2.76
C PHE A 152 -9.79 6.73 1.52
N CYS A 153 -9.32 6.32 0.34
CA CYS A 153 -9.98 6.62 -0.92
C CYS A 153 -11.37 5.99 -1.08
N ASP A 154 -11.63 4.86 -0.43
CA ASP A 154 -12.91 4.15 -0.45
C ASP A 154 -13.89 4.61 0.64
N LEU A 155 -13.49 5.59 1.47
CA LEU A 155 -14.24 5.98 2.66
C LEU A 155 -15.16 7.19 2.44
N ASN A 156 -15.08 7.88 1.29
CA ASN A 156 -15.93 9.02 0.91
C ASN A 156 -16.07 10.08 2.04
N GLY A 157 -14.99 10.36 2.78
CA GLY A 157 -14.96 11.32 3.88
C GLY A 157 -15.61 10.85 5.19
N CYS A 158 -16.22 9.66 5.21
CA CYS A 158 -16.69 9.04 6.44
C CYS A 158 -15.67 8.04 6.98
N ILE A 159 -14.96 8.44 8.02
CA ILE A 159 -13.94 7.62 8.67
C ILE A 159 -14.23 7.46 10.16
N ASP A 160 -13.66 6.40 10.74
CA ASP A 160 -13.50 6.29 12.18
C ASP A 160 -12.32 7.15 12.61
N ALA A 161 -12.49 7.99 13.64
CA ALA A 161 -11.42 8.83 14.18
C ALA A 161 -10.37 7.99 14.92
N VAL A 162 -10.80 6.91 15.55
CA VAL A 162 -9.92 5.94 16.21
C VAL A 162 -9.81 4.66 15.38
N VAL A 163 -8.66 3.99 15.48
CA VAL A 163 -8.49 2.63 14.92
C VAL A 163 -9.12 1.60 15.85
N GLY A 164 -9.59 0.48 15.30
CA GLY A 164 -10.06 -0.66 16.09
C GLY A 164 -11.54 -0.60 16.53
N CYS A 165 -12.35 0.30 15.97
CA CYS A 165 -13.81 0.28 16.18
C CYS A 165 -14.45 -1.04 15.71
N ASP A 166 -13.81 -1.72 14.76
CA ASP A 166 -14.19 -3.01 14.20
C ASP A 166 -13.85 -4.20 15.11
N ASN A 167 -13.04 -4.00 16.15
CA ASN A 167 -12.70 -5.06 17.11
C ASN A 167 -13.89 -5.52 17.95
N ASP A 168 -14.82 -4.61 18.26
CA ASP A 168 -16.05 -4.92 18.99
C ASP A 168 -17.21 -4.08 18.45
N ILE A 169 -17.99 -4.68 17.57
CA ILE A 169 -19.13 -4.00 16.94
C ILE A 169 -20.31 -3.76 17.92
N SER A 170 -20.31 -4.42 19.09
CA SER A 170 -21.39 -4.27 20.07
C SER A 170 -21.43 -2.86 20.68
N ILE A 171 -20.30 -2.15 20.68
CA ILE A 171 -20.20 -0.76 21.17
C ILE A 171 -21.13 0.19 20.42
N CYS A 172 -21.47 -0.11 19.16
CA CYS A 172 -22.37 0.71 18.34
C CYS A 172 -23.80 0.81 18.91
N ASN A 173 -24.22 -0.21 19.66
CA ASN A 173 -25.57 -0.32 20.24
C ASN A 173 -25.61 -0.08 21.76
N ALA A 174 -24.45 -0.05 22.42
CA ALA A 174 -24.38 0.21 23.85
C ALA A 174 -24.81 1.66 24.17
N ILE A 175 -25.80 1.81 25.04
CA ILE A 175 -26.40 3.11 25.40
C ILE A 175 -25.34 4.06 26.00
N GLY A 176 -24.48 3.55 26.89
CA GLY A 176 -23.39 4.33 27.50
C GLY A 176 -22.26 4.73 26.55
N MET A 177 -22.23 4.16 25.33
CA MET A 177 -21.16 4.41 24.35
C MET A 177 -21.61 5.29 23.19
N GLN A 178 -22.87 5.75 23.17
CA GLN A 178 -23.42 6.52 22.04
C GLN A 178 -22.60 7.78 21.73
N GLU A 179 -22.15 8.52 22.73
CA GLU A 179 -21.29 9.69 22.52
C GLU A 179 -19.94 9.31 21.91
N PHE A 180 -19.31 8.24 22.41
CA PHE A 180 -18.05 7.74 21.90
C PHE A 180 -18.16 7.29 20.44
N VAL A 181 -19.14 6.47 20.08
CA VAL A 181 -19.27 5.92 18.72
C VAL A 181 -19.70 6.97 17.70
N ASN A 182 -20.54 7.94 18.09
CA ASN A 182 -20.93 9.04 17.23
C ASN A 182 -19.75 9.97 16.89
N LYS A 183 -18.75 10.06 17.76
CA LYS A 183 -17.55 10.87 17.53
C LYS A 183 -16.42 10.08 16.88
N ASN A 184 -16.16 8.85 17.34
CA ASN A 184 -14.93 8.13 17.04
C ASN A 184 -15.10 6.93 16.09
N CYS A 185 -16.30 6.35 16.01
CA CYS A 185 -16.58 5.12 15.25
C CYS A 185 -17.67 5.34 14.19
N ARG A 186 -17.64 6.51 13.54
CA ARG A 186 -18.71 6.94 12.63
C ARG A 186 -18.91 6.02 11.46
N ARG A 187 -17.83 5.51 10.86
CA ARG A 187 -17.91 4.64 9.71
C ARG A 187 -18.34 3.24 10.14
N THR A 188 -17.64 2.67 11.12
CA THR A 188 -17.92 1.29 11.60
C THR A 188 -19.35 1.15 12.13
N CYS A 189 -19.87 2.16 12.83
CA CYS A 189 -21.23 2.15 13.37
C CYS A 189 -22.29 2.78 12.44
N ASN A 190 -21.97 3.04 11.16
CA ASN A 190 -22.87 3.66 10.18
C ASN A 190 -23.50 4.98 10.64
N ARG A 191 -22.73 5.82 11.33
CA ARG A 191 -23.10 7.16 11.81
C ARG A 191 -22.57 8.30 10.93
N CYS A 192 -22.23 8.01 9.68
CA CYS A 192 -21.70 8.97 8.71
C CYS A 192 -22.63 10.17 8.46
N SER A 193 -23.94 9.98 8.61
CA SER A 193 -24.95 11.04 8.48
C SER A 193 -24.89 12.10 9.58
N ILE A 194 -24.18 11.83 10.68
CA ILE A 194 -23.95 12.81 11.74
C ILE A 194 -22.79 13.72 11.31
N PRO A 195 -22.98 15.05 11.21
CA PRO A 195 -21.91 15.96 10.84
C PRO A 195 -20.73 15.84 11.80
N THR A 196 -19.50 15.82 11.27
CA THR A 196 -18.32 15.96 12.12
C THR A 196 -18.30 17.37 12.71
N PRO A 197 -18.01 17.53 14.02
CA PRO A 197 -17.61 18.82 14.54
C PRO A 197 -16.40 19.31 13.74
N ASN A 198 -16.49 20.50 13.15
CA ASN A 198 -15.36 21.11 12.47
C ASN A 198 -14.18 21.19 13.46
N PRO A 199 -12.98 20.68 13.12
CA PRO A 199 -11.81 20.80 14.00
C PRO A 199 -11.42 22.27 14.25
N CYS A 200 -11.94 23.20 13.44
CA CYS A 200 -11.70 24.64 13.54
C CYS A 200 -12.84 25.43 14.22
N SER A 201 -13.86 24.81 14.82
CA SER A 201 -14.93 25.55 15.53
C SER A 201 -14.56 25.94 16.97
N GLY A 202 -13.28 26.24 17.21
CA GLY A 202 -12.74 26.45 18.54
C GLY A 202 -11.50 27.34 18.56
N ARG A 203 -11.58 28.53 17.98
CA ARG A 203 -11.03 29.82 18.46
C ARG A 203 -11.22 30.90 17.40
#